data_AF-A0A7J4A9L9-F1
#
_entry.id   AF-A0A7J4A9L9-F1
#
_cell.length_a   1.000
_cell.length_b   1.000
_cell.length_c   1.000
_cell.angle_alpha   90.00
_cell.angle_beta   90.00
_cell.angle_gamma   90.00
#
_symmetry.space_group_name_H-M   'P 1'
#
loop_
_entity.id
_entity.type
_entity.pdbx_description
1 polymer ?
#
loop_
_entity_poly.entity_id
_entity_poly.type
_entity_poly.pdbx_seq_one_letter_code
_entity_poly.pdbx_strand_id
1 'polypeptide(L)'
;MNYDVLVIIVSLFIILLGFFLLVVFSLSRSSKADIKAGGFILIGPIPIVFSNDKRLGYILIITGIVLTILAILLFLIPLLR
;
A
#
# COMPACT_ATOMS: atom_id res chain seq x y z
N MET A 1 -10.07 -26.97 -24.27
CA MET A 1 -9.83 -25.95 -23.22
C MET A 1 -8.34 -26.01 -22.93
N ASN A 2 -7.62 -24.95 -23.29
CA ASN A 2 -6.18 -24.98 -23.51
C ASN A 2 -5.45 -25.15 -22.17
N TYR A 3 -4.49 -26.07 -22.12
CA TYR A 3 -3.68 -26.36 -20.92
C TYR A 3 -3.01 -25.09 -20.37
N ASP A 4 -2.72 -24.11 -21.23
CA ASP A 4 -2.21 -22.79 -20.84
C ASP A 4 -3.12 -22.06 -19.86
N VAL A 5 -4.43 -22.05 -20.12
CA VAL A 5 -5.42 -21.39 -19.27
C VAL A 5 -5.54 -22.12 -17.93
N LEU A 6 -5.48 -23.45 -17.95
CA LEU A 6 -5.53 -24.27 -16.74
C LEU A 6 -4.30 -24.02 -15.85
N VAL A 7 -3.11 -23.97 -16.44
CA VAL A 7 -1.85 -23.70 -15.72
C VAL A 7 -1.87 -22.31 -15.08
N ILE A 8 -2.36 -21.29 -15.78
CA ILE A 8 -2.49 -19.92 -15.24
C ILE A 8 -3.45 -19.91 -14.04
N ILE A 9 -4.62 -20.54 -14.16
CA ILE A 9 -5.62 -20.57 -13.08
C ILE A 9 -5.08 -21.31 -11.86
N VAL A 10 -4.46 -22.48 -12.04
CA VAL A 10 -3.88 -23.26 -10.95
C VAL A 10 -2.76 -22.49 -10.25
N SER A 11 -1.89 -21.82 -11.02
CA SER A 11 -0.79 -21.02 -10.47
C SER A 11 -1.30 -19.84 -9.66
N LEU A 12 -2.32 -19.13 -10.17
CA LEU A 12 -2.96 -18.02 -9.45
C LEU A 12 -3.57 -18.50 -8.13
N PHE A 13 -4.21 -19.67 -8.14
CA PHE A 13 -4.83 -20.25 -6.95
C PHE A 13 -3.80 -20.62 -5.89
N ILE A 14 -2.67 -21.21 -6.29
CA ILE A 14 -1.56 -21.55 -5.39
C ILE A 14 -0.92 -20.30 -4.77
N ILE A 15 -0.71 -19.24 -5.57
CA ILE A 15 -0.17 -17.97 -5.07
C ILE A 15 -1.14 -17.33 -4.08
N LEU A 16 -2.43 -17.29 -4.39
CA LEU A 16 -3.47 -16.76 -3.48
C LEU A 16 -3.52 -17.54 -2.17
N LEU A 17 -3.47 -18.88 -2.23
CA LEU A 17 -3.50 -19.72 -1.05
C LEU A 17 -2.25 -19.52 -0.18
N GLY A 18 -1.07 -19.42 -0.81
CA GLY A 18 0.18 -19.14 -0.11
C GLY A 18 0.19 -17.77 0.56
N PHE A 19 -0.30 -16.74 -0.14
CA PHE A 19 -0.44 -15.38 0.42
C PHE A 19 -1.43 -15.36 1.59
N PHE A 20 -2.58 -16.03 1.45
CA PHE A 20 -3.59 -16.12 2.50
C PHE A 20 -3.04 -16.79 3.77
N LEU A 21 -2.34 -17.91 3.63
CA LEU A 21 -1.68 -18.59 4.75
C LEU A 21 -0.66 -17.69 5.46
N LEU A 22 0.15 -16.96 4.69
CA LEU A 22 1.14 -16.03 5.23
C LEU A 22 0.47 -14.90 6.02
N VAL A 23 -0.62 -14.33 5.50
CA VAL A 23 -1.39 -13.28 6.18
C VAL A 23 -1.99 -13.81 7.49
N VAL A 24 -2.64 -14.97 7.48
CA VAL A 24 -3.23 -15.58 8.68
C VAL A 24 -2.17 -15.90 9.73
N PHE A 25 -1.03 -16.45 9.31
CA PHE A 25 0.08 -16.74 10.22
C PHE A 25 0.69 -15.46 10.83
N SER A 26 0.83 -14.41 10.02
CA SER A 26 1.31 -13.09 10.47
C SER A 26 0.36 -12.46 11.50
N LEU A 27 -0.96 -12.54 11.26
CA LEU A 27 -2.00 -12.08 12.18
C LEU A 27 -2.00 -12.87 13.50
N SER A 28 -1.81 -14.19 13.44
CA SER A 28 -1.79 -15.05 14.63
C SER A 28 -0.59 -14.81 15.55
N ARG A 29 0.47 -14.16 15.06
CA ARG A 29 1.68 -13.83 15.85
C ARG A 29 1.62 -12.46 16.51
N SER A 30 0.49 -11.76 16.42
CA SER A 30 0.28 -10.47 17.07
C SER A 30 0.14 -10.66 18.59
N SER A 31 1.28 -10.77 19.26
CA SER A 31 1.43 -10.35 20.67
C SER A 31 0.81 -8.95 20.81
N LYS A 32 0.27 -8.63 21.99
CA LYS A 32 -0.31 -7.32 22.37
C LYS A 32 0.71 -6.17 22.28
N ALA A 33 1.25 -5.93 21.09
CA ALA A 33 1.99 -4.74 20.76
C ALA A 33 0.95 -3.68 20.44
N ASP A 34 1.08 -2.50 21.05
CA ASP A 34 0.29 -1.34 20.69
C ASP A 34 0.37 -1.16 19.17
N ILE A 35 -0.73 -1.45 18.47
CA ILE A 35 -0.78 -1.41 17.02
C ILE A 35 -0.71 0.06 16.64
N LYS A 36 0.49 0.49 16.25
CA LYS A 36 0.70 1.80 15.66
C LYS A 36 0.28 1.72 14.20
N ALA A 37 -0.93 2.18 13.94
CA ALA A 37 -1.51 2.25 12.61
C ALA A 37 -1.78 3.71 12.22
N GLY A 38 -1.68 3.98 10.94
CA GLY A 38 -1.99 5.28 10.33
C GLY A 38 -1.94 5.18 8.81
N GLY A 39 -2.47 6.20 8.15
CA GLY A 39 -2.47 6.34 6.70
C GLY A 39 -2.66 7.79 6.30
N PHE A 40 -2.63 8.06 5.00
CA PHE A 40 -3.00 9.35 4.46
C PHE A 40 -3.88 9.19 3.23
N ILE A 41 -4.75 10.17 3.00
CA ILE A 41 -5.63 10.26 1.84
C ILE A 41 -5.21 11.50 1.05
N LEU A 42 -4.97 11.35 -0.25
CA LEU A 42 -4.71 12.48 -1.13
C LEU A 42 -6.04 13.00 -1.70
N ILE A 43 -6.46 14.19 -1.29
CA ILE A 43 -7.59 14.91 -1.90
C ILE A 43 -7.00 15.99 -2.79
N GLY A 44 -6.87 15.68 -4.09
CA GLY A 44 -6.06 16.50 -4.99
C GLY A 44 -4.59 16.55 -4.51
N PRO A 45 -3.90 17.70 -4.60
CA PRO A 45 -2.52 17.82 -4.14
C PRO A 45 -2.41 17.89 -2.60
N ILE A 46 -3.51 17.86 -1.85
CA ILE A 46 -3.51 18.05 -0.40
C ILE A 46 -3.54 16.67 0.30
N PRO A 47 -2.44 16.26 0.97
CA PRO A 47 -2.42 15.04 1.78
C PRO A 47 -3.10 15.27 3.14
N ILE A 48 -4.07 14.42 3.48
CA ILE A 48 -4.73 14.38 4.78
C ILE A 48 -4.25 13.14 5.55
N VAL A 49 -3.56 13.35 6.67
CA VAL A 49 -2.91 12.28 7.44
C VAL A 49 -3.71 11.91 8.69
N PHE A 50 -3.89 10.61 8.91
CA PHE A 50 -4.51 10.04 10.10
C PHE A 50 -3.54 9.06 10.74
N SER A 51 -3.25 9.21 12.04
CA SER A 51 -2.35 8.30 12.73
C SER A 51 -2.72 8.19 14.21
N ASN A 52 -2.63 6.97 14.74
CA ASN A 52 -2.76 6.72 16.18
C ASN A 52 -1.45 6.98 16.94
N ASP A 53 -0.33 7.16 16.24
CA ASP A 53 0.98 7.46 16.83
C ASP A 53 1.59 8.71 16.21
N LYS A 54 2.13 9.60 17.06
CA LYS A 54 2.71 10.88 16.60
C LYS A 54 3.91 10.68 15.67
N ARG A 55 4.79 9.71 15.95
CA ARG A 55 5.98 9.44 15.13
C ARG A 55 5.55 8.91 13.76
N LEU A 56 4.60 7.98 13.72
CA LEU A 56 4.01 7.53 12.46
C LEU A 56 3.31 8.67 11.70
N GLY A 57 2.62 9.57 12.41
CA GLY A 57 1.99 10.74 11.82
C GLY A 57 3.00 11.62 11.07
N TYR A 58 4.16 11.92 11.67
CA TYR A 58 5.21 12.68 10.99
C TYR A 58 5.75 11.98 9.75
N ILE A 59 5.97 10.67 9.82
CA ILE A 59 6.43 9.88 8.66
C ILE A 59 5.41 9.97 7.53
N LEU A 60 4.13 9.75 7.83
CA LEU A 60 3.05 9.79 6.86
C LEU A 60 2.86 11.17 6.22
N ILE A 61 3.05 12.26 6.99
CA ILE A 61 3.04 13.63 6.45
C ILE A 61 4.16 13.81 5.42
N ILE A 62 5.40 13.44 5.79
CA ILE A 62 6.55 13.57 4.89
C ILE A 62 6.33 12.74 3.64
N THR A 63 5.91 11.48 3.78
CA THR A 63 5.62 10.60 2.65
C THR A 63 4.52 11.18 1.76
N GLY A 64 3.44 11.71 2.33
CA GLY A 64 2.34 12.33 1.58
C GLY A 64 2.81 13.54 0.77
N ILE A 65 3.64 14.41 1.35
CA ILE A 65 4.21 15.57 0.66
C ILE A 65 5.13 15.13 -0.48
N VAL A 66 6.02 14.17 -0.24
CA VAL A 66 6.91 13.63 -1.29
C VAL A 66 6.10 13.06 -2.45
N LEU A 67 5.03 12.32 -2.15
CA LEU A 67 4.15 11.75 -3.17
C LEU A 67 3.41 12.84 -3.96
N THR A 68 2.92 13.87 -3.29
CA THR A 68 2.29 15.04 -3.95
C THR A 68 3.26 15.73 -4.91
N ILE A 69 4.50 15.99 -4.47
CA ILE A 69 5.52 16.63 -5.32
C ILE A 69 5.79 15.76 -6.54
N LEU A 70 5.96 14.44 -6.34
CA LEU A 70 6.19 13.50 -7.42
C LEU A 70 5.03 13.50 -8.42
N ALA A 71 3.78 13.50 -7.94
CA ALA A 71 2.59 13.57 -8.77
C ALA A 71 2.51 14.87 -9.58
N ILE A 72 2.83 16.01 -8.96
CA ILE A 72 2.88 17.32 -9.64
C ILE A 72 3.95 17.32 -10.72
N LEU A 73 5.15 16.82 -10.44
CA LEU A 73 6.22 16.74 -11.43
C LEU A 73 5.82 15.86 -12.62
N LEU A 74 5.21 14.71 -12.35
CA LEU A 74 4.74 13.79 -13.39
C LEU A 74 3.68 14.43 -14.30
N PHE A 75 2.82 15.29 -13.74
CA PHE A 75 1.81 16.02 -14.50
C PHE A 75 2.39 17.23 -15.25
N LEU A 76 3.38 17.90 -14.68
CA LEU A 76 3.95 19.13 -15.21
C LEU A 76 5.02 18.90 -16.29
N ILE A 77 5.84 17.85 -16.17
CA ILE A 77 6.92 17.53 -17.13
C ILE A 77 6.43 17.41 -18.58
N PRO A 78 5.32 16.71 -18.88
CA PRO A 78 4.79 16.61 -20.25
C PRO A 78 4.24 17.94 -20.79
N LEU A 79 3.84 18.87 -19.91
CA LEU A 79 3.28 20.16 -20.30
C LEU A 79 4.36 21.20 -20.66
N LEU A 80 5.59 21.02 -20.15
CA LEU A 80 6.75 21.87 -20.47
C LEU A 80 7.49 21.47 -21.75
N ARG A 81 7.15 20.32 -22.32
CA ARG A 81 7.67 19.84 -23.61
C ARG A 81 6.72 20.22 -24.74
#